data_AF-A0A7X0C242-F1
#
_entry.id   AF-A0A7X0C242-F1
#
_cell.length_a   1.000
_cell.length_b   1.000
_cell.length_c   1.000
_cell.angle_alpha   90.00
_cell.angle_beta   90.00
_cell.angle_gamma   90.00
#
_symmetry.space_group_name_H-M   'P 1'
#
loop_
_entity.id
_entity.type
_entity.pdbx_description
1 polymer ?
#
loop_
_entity_poly.entity_id
_entity_poly.type
_entity_poly.pdbx_seq_one_letter_code
_entity_poly.pdbx_strand_id
1 'polypeptide(L)' 'MCKSVIVAGGKPVTCTNCGSVEWTDIRKAANKITASCGTCGRRLELTVL' A
#
# COMPACT_ATOMS: atom_id res chain seq x y z
N MET A 1 4.09 -12.00 9.90
CA MET A 1 3.39 -11.21 8.87
C MET A 1 4.43 -10.72 7.88
N CYS A 2 4.31 -11.04 6.59
CA CYS A 2 5.25 -10.56 5.58
C CYS A 2 4.91 -9.11 5.21
N LYS A 3 5.88 -8.21 5.35
CA LYS A 3 5.75 -6.83 4.90
C LYS A 3 6.13 -6.74 3.42
N SER A 4 5.48 -5.87 2.67
CA SER A 4 5.70 -5.72 1.24
C SER A 4 5.67 -4.24 0.85
N VAL A 5 6.38 -3.90 -0.23
CA VAL A 5 6.40 -2.52 -0.76
C VAL A 5 5.50 -2.47 -1.98
N ILE A 6 4.62 -1.48 -2.01
CA ILE A 6 3.79 -1.20 -3.19
C ILE A 6 4.54 -0.19 -4.05
N VAL A 7 4.70 -0.47 -5.34
CA VAL A 7 5.34 0.43 -6.30
C VAL A 7 4.30 0.86 -7.33
N ALA A 8 4.11 2.17 -7.49
CA ALA A 8 3.21 2.76 -8.48
C ALA A 8 3.99 3.76 -9.34
N GLY A 9 3.89 3.66 -10.66
CA GLY A 9 4.63 4.54 -11.59
C GLY A 9 6.15 4.49 -11.42
N GLY A 10 6.71 3.34 -10.99
CA GLY A 10 8.14 3.17 -10.75
C GLY A 10 8.65 3.75 -9.43
N LYS A 11 7.79 4.30 -8.57
CA LYS A 11 8.16 4.80 -7.24
C LYS A 11 7.44 4.04 -6.12
N PRO A 12 8.10 3.79 -4.97
CA PRO A 12 7.44 3.19 -3.82
C PRO A 12 6.35 4.13 -3.30
N VAL A 13 5.21 3.55 -2.97
CA VAL A 13 4.08 4.26 -2.37
C VAL A 13 4.37 4.44 -0.90
N THR A 14 4.48 5.70 -0.48
CA THR A 14 4.73 6.06 0.92
C THR A 14 3.41 6.36 1.62
N CYS A 15 3.24 5.85 2.84
CA CYS A 15 2.11 6.19 3.68
C CYS A 15 2.16 7.68 4.05
N THR A 16 1.16 8.43 3.62
CA THR A 16 1.08 9.89 3.88
C THR A 16 0.90 10.26 5.35
N ASN A 17 0.53 9.30 6.20
CA ASN A 17 0.29 9.53 7.62
C ASN A 17 1.53 9.37 8.50
N CYS A 18 2.41 8.42 8.15
CA CYS A 18 3.57 8.08 8.99
C CYS A 18 4.90 8.03 8.22
N GLY A 19 4.89 8.24 6.90
CA GLY A 19 6.08 8.19 6.06
C GLY A 19 6.63 6.79 5.78
N SER A 20 6.00 5.73 6.29
CA SER A 20 6.44 4.35 6.06
C SER A 20 6.11 3.87 4.64
N VAL A 21 7.02 3.11 4.03
CA VAL A 21 6.82 2.43 2.73
C VAL A 21 6.41 0.97 2.90
N GLU A 22 6.31 0.49 4.13
CA GLU A 22 5.95 -0.89 4.43
C GLU A 22 4.43 -1.05 4.46
N TRP A 23 3.93 -1.99 3.68
CA TRP A 23 2.51 -2.35 3.57
C TRP A 23 2.29 -3.81 3.96
N THR A 24 1.13 -4.07 4.56
CA THR A 24 0.61 -5.40 4.93
C THR A 24 -0.79 -5.56 4.35
N ASP A 25 -1.33 -6.78 4.40
CA ASP A 25 -2.71 -7.08 4.00
C ASP A 25 -3.05 -6.62 2.57
N ILE A 26 -2.07 -6.74 1.65
CA ILE A 26 -2.21 -6.28 0.27
C ILE A 26 -3.20 -7.19 -0.47
N ARG A 27 -4.31 -6.62 -0.94
CA ARG A 27 -5.31 -7.29 -1.77
C ARG A 27 -5.40 -6.59 -3.12
N LYS A 28 -5.26 -7.37 -4.19
CA LYS A 28 -5.41 -6.90 -5.57
C LYS A 28 -6.75 -7.40 -6.12
N ALA A 29 -7.56 -6.47 -6.59
CA ALA A 29 -8.76 -6.68 -7.38
C ALA A 29 -8.53 -6.12 -8.79
N ALA A 30 -9.41 -6.46 -9.74
CA ALA A 30 -9.22 -6.19 -11.17
C ALA A 30 -8.82 -4.74 -11.52
N ASN A 31 -9.37 -3.77 -10.81
CA ASN A 31 -9.12 -2.33 -10.99
C ASN A 31 -8.75 -1.62 -9.68
N LYS A 32 -8.41 -2.38 -8.63
CA LYS A 32 -8.25 -1.81 -7.28
C LYS A 32 -7.20 -2.56 -6.48
N ILE A 33 -6.30 -1.84 -5.84
CA ILE A 33 -5.34 -2.37 -4.88
C ILE A 33 -5.69 -1.78 -3.52
N THR A 34 -5.86 -2.63 -2.52
CA THR A 34 -6.04 -2.21 -1.12
C THR A 34 -4.90 -2.75 -0.29
N ALA A 35 -4.42 -1.97 0.68
CA ALA A 35 -3.36 -2.37 1.58
C ALA A 35 -3.47 -1.64 2.91
N SER A 36 -2.84 -2.16 3.94
CA SER A 36 -2.73 -1.51 5.25
C SER A 36 -1.29 -1.11 5.49
N CYS A 37 -1.05 0.07 6.04
CA CYS A 37 0.30 0.49 6.40
C CYS A 37 0.80 -0.40 7.56
N GLY A 38 1.97 -1.01 7.40
CA GLY A 38 2.55 -1.90 8.40
C GLY A 38 3.01 -1.22 9.69
N THR A 39 3.00 0.12 9.73
CA THR A 39 3.43 0.92 10.90
C THR A 39 2.25 1.53 11.64
N CYS A 40 1.38 2.28 10.94
CA CYS A 40 0.26 2.98 11.57
C CYS A 40 -1.11 2.33 11.32
N GLY A 41 -1.17 1.22 10.58
CA GLY A 41 -2.42 0.50 10.28
C GLY A 41 -3.36 1.20 9.30
N ARG A 42 -2.97 2.37 8.77
CA ARG A 42 -3.82 3.16 7.85
C ARG A 42 -4.05 2.42 6.54
N ARG A 43 -5.30 2.39 6.07
CA ARG A 43 -5.65 1.77 4.79
C ARG A 43 -5.31 2.68 3.61
N LEU A 44 -4.78 2.06 2.56
CA LEU A 44 -4.53 2.63 1.24
C LEU A 44 -5.44 1.94 0.24
N GLU A 45 -6.03 2.72 -0.64
CA GLU A 45 -6.84 2.26 -1.76
C GLU A 45 -6.36 2.96 -3.02
N LEU A 46 -5.86 2.18 -3.98
CA LEU A 46 -5.41 2.66 -5.28
C LEU A 46 -6.31 2.08 -6.35
N THR A 47 -6.92 2.93 -7.17
CA THR A 47 -7.65 2.49 -8.36
C THR A 47 -6.68 2.44 -9.53
N VAL A 48 -6.61 1.30 -10.21
CA VAL A 48 -5.82 1.11 -11.43
C VAL A 48 -6.79 1.29 -12.59
N LEU A 49 -6.65 2.41 -13.31
CA LEU A 49 -7.43 2.76 -14.51
C LEU A 49 -6.87 2.07 -15.75
#